data_AF-A0A2Z4YTZ6-F1
#
_entry.id   AF-A0A2Z4YTZ6-F1
#
_cell.length_a   1.000
_cell.length_b   1.000
_cell.length_c   1.000
_cell.angle_alpha   90.00
_cell.angle_beta   90.00
_cell.angle_gamma   90.00
#
_symmetry.space_group_name_H-M   'P 1'
#
loop_
_entity.id
_entity.type
_entity.pdbx_description
1 polymer ?
#
loop_
_entity_poly.entity_id
_entity_poly.type
_entity_poly.pdbx_seq_one_letter_code
_entity_poly.pdbx_strand_id
1 'polypeptide(L)'
;MWRSAIDKLDAVKIENLELSVNGDTAEASARGTLACKTSAEALVEGGFSATAAVRLKVDLATCKMTDTSIEIVKTGGRFGDIVKGLETEISGALRRSLEKNLAKLCEK
;
A
#
# COMPACT_ATOMS: atom_id res chain seq x y z
N MET A 1 4.43 -8.19 29.67
CA MET A 1 3.74 -7.08 28.96
C MET A 1 4.56 -6.74 27.73
N TRP A 2 4.17 -7.23 26.55
CA TRP A 2 4.93 -7.04 25.31
C TRP A 2 4.66 -5.62 24.77
N ARG A 3 5.61 -4.69 24.97
CA ARG A 3 5.55 -3.30 24.49
C ARG A 3 6.24 -3.15 23.14
N SER A 4 5.65 -3.71 22.09
CA SER A 4 6.17 -3.59 20.74
C SER A 4 4.99 -3.44 19.78
N ALA A 5 4.52 -2.22 19.62
CA ALA A 5 3.63 -1.85 18.54
C ALA A 5 4.33 -0.77 17.73
N ILE A 6 4.72 -1.10 16.50
CA ILE A 6 5.07 -0.09 15.51
C ILE A 6 3.75 0.63 15.20
N ASP A 7 3.49 1.73 15.88
CA ASP A 7 2.18 2.40 15.88
C ASP A 7 2.27 3.88 15.46
N LYS A 8 3.48 4.45 15.37
CA LYS A 8 3.68 5.82 14.93
C LYS A 8 3.98 5.85 13.44
N LEU A 9 3.09 6.48 12.70
CA LEU A 9 3.38 6.89 11.33
C LEU A 9 4.54 7.90 11.36
N ASP A 10 5.59 7.63 10.60
CA ASP A 10 6.72 8.53 10.47
C ASP A 10 6.59 9.37 9.20
N ALA A 11 6.37 8.71 8.06
CA ALA A 11 6.18 9.38 6.79
C ALA A 11 5.33 8.56 5.81
N VAL A 12 4.57 9.27 4.97
CA VAL A 12 4.02 8.74 3.71
C VAL A 12 4.58 9.58 2.58
N LYS A 13 5.15 8.93 1.57
CA LYS A 13 5.65 9.60 0.38
C LYS A 13 5.05 8.94 -0.85
N ILE A 14 4.47 9.72 -1.74
CA ILE A 14 4.11 9.27 -3.08
C ILE A 14 5.18 9.79 -4.02
N GLU A 15 5.87 8.87 -4.70
CA GLU A 15 6.97 9.19 -5.62
C GLU A 15 6.43 9.50 -7.01
N ASN A 16 5.45 8.72 -7.46
CA ASN A 16 4.69 9.01 -8.67
C ASN A 16 3.25 8.52 -8.51
N LEU A 17 2.38 9.20 -9.24
CA LEU A 17 0.99 8.82 -9.45
C LEU A 17 0.65 9.23 -10.88
N GLU A 18 0.21 8.27 -11.67
CA GLU A 18 -0.26 8.48 -13.02
C GLU A 18 -1.66 7.89 -13.12
N LEU A 19 -2.53 8.62 -13.81
CA LEU A 19 -3.89 8.21 -14.10
C LEU A 19 -4.16 8.53 -15.55
N SER A 20 -4.69 7.56 -16.29
CA SER A 20 -5.16 7.74 -17.65
C SER A 20 -6.55 7.15 -17.80
N VAL A 21 -7.37 7.79 -18.61
CA VAL A 21 -8.73 7.35 -18.92
C VAL A 21 -8.90 7.32 -20.43
N ASN A 22 -9.35 6.20 -20.95
CA ASN A 22 -9.59 5.99 -22.37
C ASN A 22 -10.90 5.21 -22.56
N GLY A 23 -11.95 5.91 -23.00
CA GLY A 23 -13.30 5.37 -23.04
C GLY A 23 -13.74 4.88 -21.65
N ASP A 24 -14.21 3.65 -21.58
CA ASP A 24 -14.64 3.00 -20.34
C ASP A 24 -13.49 2.32 -19.58
N THR A 25 -12.24 2.62 -19.91
CA THR A 25 -11.07 2.06 -19.21
C THR A 25 -10.31 3.16 -18.48
N ALA A 26 -10.06 2.96 -17.18
CA ALA A 26 -9.12 3.75 -16.41
C ALA A 26 -7.90 2.91 -16.02
N GLU A 27 -6.71 3.44 -16.23
CA GLU A 27 -5.46 2.85 -15.79
C GLU A 27 -4.77 3.80 -14.81
N ALA A 28 -4.31 3.25 -13.68
CA ALA A 28 -3.60 3.99 -12.66
C ALA A 28 -2.32 3.27 -12.27
N SER A 29 -1.22 4.01 -12.17
CA SER A 29 0.05 3.55 -11.59
C SER A 29 0.46 4.47 -10.46
N ALA A 30 0.96 3.88 -9.37
CA ALA A 30 1.47 4.64 -8.24
C ALA A 30 2.67 3.95 -7.63
N ARG A 31 3.62 4.73 -7.14
CA ARG A 31 4.70 4.26 -6.29
C ARG A 31 4.71 5.07 -5.01
N GLY A 32 4.54 4.38 -3.90
CA GLY A 32 4.41 5.00 -2.59
C GLY A 32 5.30 4.32 -1.57
N THR A 33 5.86 5.10 -0.65
CA THR A 33 6.60 4.61 0.51
C THR A 33 5.86 4.98 1.79
N LEU A 34 5.63 3.98 2.63
CA LEU A 34 5.16 4.12 4.00
C LEU A 34 6.33 3.87 4.94
N ALA A 35 6.54 4.75 5.91
CA ALA A 35 7.49 4.57 7.00
C ALA A 35 6.76 4.67 8.34
N CYS A 36 7.00 3.68 9.20
CA CYS A 36 6.44 3.63 10.54
C CYS A 36 7.56 3.38 11.56
N LYS A 37 7.40 3.93 12.76
CA LYS A 37 8.33 3.77 13.88
C LYS A 37 7.59 3.30 15.13
N THR A 38 8.35 2.77 16.07
CA THR A 38 7.85 2.37 17.38
C THR A 38 7.36 3.60 18.16
N SER A 39 6.45 3.38 19.11
CA SER A 39 6.06 4.39 20.09
C SER A 39 7.26 4.87 20.91
N ALA A 40 7.12 6.02 21.59
CA ALA A 40 8.21 6.57 22.41
C ALA A 40 8.43 5.74 23.68
N GLU A 41 7.44 4.94 24.06
CA GLU A 41 7.38 4.11 25.26
C GLU A 41 7.75 2.64 24.96
N ALA A 42 8.20 2.35 23.73
CA ALA A 42 8.62 1.03 23.30
C ALA A 42 9.94 0.64 23.98
N LEU A 43 10.06 -0.63 24.39
CA LEU A 43 11.27 -1.16 25.03
C LEU A 43 12.47 -1.21 24.06
N VAL A 44 12.19 -1.26 22.76
CA VAL A 44 13.18 -1.30 21.69
C VAL A 44 12.76 -0.30 20.63
N GLU A 45 13.56 0.74 20.45
CA GLU A 45 13.35 1.72 19.38
C GLU A 45 13.69 1.11 18.01
N GLY A 46 12.87 1.47 17.02
CA GLY A 46 13.09 1.09 15.64
C GLY A 46 11.92 1.48 14.74
N GLY A 47 11.93 0.95 13.53
CA GLY A 47 10.90 1.20 12.54
C GLY A 47 11.13 0.40 11.28
N PHE A 48 10.21 0.57 10.33
CA PHE A 48 10.38 0.07 8.98
C PHE A 48 9.98 1.14 7.96
N SER A 49 10.49 0.97 6.74
CA SER A 49 9.92 1.58 5.56
C SER A 49 9.60 0.50 4.53
N ALA A 50 8.53 0.70 3.76
CA ALA A 50 8.12 -0.17 2.68
C ALA A 50 7.65 0.67 1.49
N THR A 51 8.26 0.44 0.34
CA THR A 51 7.86 1.04 -0.94
C THR A 51 7.06 0.02 -1.72
N ALA A 52 5.84 0.38 -2.08
CA ALA A 52 4.97 -0.40 -2.95
C ALA A 52 4.89 0.25 -4.33
N ALA A 53 4.95 -0.56 -5.38
CA ALA A 53 4.54 -0.19 -6.72
C ALA A 53 3.17 -0.82 -6.98
N VAL A 54 2.22 -0.02 -7.45
CA VAL A 54 0.84 -0.41 -7.70
C VAL A 54 0.50 -0.07 -9.14
N ARG A 55 -0.14 -1.00 -9.84
CA ARG A 55 -0.76 -0.80 -11.16
C ARG A 55 -2.16 -1.35 -11.13
N LEU A 56 -3.11 -0.59 -11.65
CA LEU A 56 -4.53 -0.90 -11.64
C LEU A 56 -5.12 -0.61 -13.00
N LYS A 57 -5.99 -1.50 -13.46
CA LYS A 57 -6.86 -1.28 -14.60
C LYS A 57 -8.30 -1.52 -14.17
N VAL A 58 -9.15 -0.57 -14.50
CA VAL A 58 -10.56 -0.55 -14.12
C VAL A 58 -11.41 -0.38 -15.36
N ASP A 59 -12.42 -1.22 -15.50
CA ASP A 59 -13.54 -1.00 -16.41
C ASP A 59 -14.55 -0.09 -15.71
N LEU A 60 -14.74 1.12 -16.21
CA LEU A 60 -15.61 2.16 -15.63
C LEU A 60 -17.10 1.90 -15.89
N ALA A 61 -17.45 1.13 -16.92
CA ALA A 61 -18.85 0.79 -17.21
C ALA A 61 -19.39 -0.25 -16.22
N THR A 62 -18.54 -1.18 -15.80
CA THR A 62 -18.87 -2.24 -14.84
C THR A 62 -18.30 -1.99 -13.45
N CYS A 63 -17.42 -1.00 -13.31
CA CYS A 63 -16.66 -0.69 -12.11
C CYS A 63 -15.85 -1.86 -11.55
N LYS A 64 -15.37 -2.74 -12.42
CA LYS A 64 -14.56 -3.89 -12.04
C LYS A 64 -13.09 -3.61 -12.30
N MET A 65 -12.26 -3.97 -11.32
CA MET A 65 -10.82 -4.06 -11.50
C MET A 65 -10.54 -5.26 -12.43
N THR A 66 -10.01 -4.99 -13.61
CA THR A 66 -9.72 -6.01 -14.64
C THR A 66 -8.28 -6.48 -14.60
N ASP A 67 -7.36 -5.63 -14.14
CA ASP A 67 -5.97 -5.97 -13.89
C ASP A 67 -5.44 -5.25 -12.65
N THR A 68 -4.58 -5.91 -11.87
CA THR A 68 -3.96 -5.33 -10.68
C THR A 68 -2.65 -6.01 -10.35
N SER A 69 -1.58 -5.21 -10.27
CA SER A 69 -0.29 -5.59 -9.70
C SER A 69 0.02 -4.73 -8.50
N ILE A 70 0.48 -5.36 -7.42
CA ILE A 70 0.95 -4.71 -6.19
C ILE A 70 2.21 -5.44 -5.77
N GLU A 71 3.33 -4.73 -5.72
CA GLU A 71 4.65 -5.29 -5.45
C GLU A 71 5.37 -4.45 -4.38
N ILE A 72 5.98 -5.10 -3.40
CA ILE A 72 6.81 -4.40 -2.40
C ILE A 72 8.24 -4.33 -2.93
N VAL A 73 8.54 -3.26 -3.67
CA VAL A 73 9.80 -3.12 -4.40
C VAL A 73 11.00 -2.74 -3.52
N LYS A 74 10.76 -2.29 -2.28
CA LYS A 74 11.83 -1.93 -1.33
C LYS A 74 11.33 -2.00 0.11
N THR A 75 12.16 -2.52 1.01
CA THR A 75 11.96 -2.37 2.45
C THR A 75 13.21 -1.80 3.11
N GLY A 76 13.08 -1.25 4.32
CA GLY A 76 14.18 -0.70 5.09
C GLY A 76 13.84 -0.57 6.57
N GLY A 77 14.81 -0.10 7.35
CA GLY A 77 14.70 0.03 8.80
C GLY A 77 14.90 -1.30 9.55
N ARG A 78 14.94 -1.21 10.88
CA ARG A 78 15.22 -2.33 11.79
C ARG A 78 14.27 -3.52 11.60
N PHE A 79 13.02 -3.25 11.23
CA PHE A 79 12.00 -4.27 11.03
C PHE A 79 11.70 -4.54 9.54
N GLY A 80 12.54 -4.04 8.62
CA GLY A 80 12.32 -4.15 7.17
C GLY A 80 12.28 -5.59 6.66
N ASP A 81 13.08 -6.50 7.23
CA ASP A 81 13.09 -7.92 6.84
C ASP A 81 11.81 -8.65 7.26
N ILE A 82 11.22 -8.28 8.40
CA ILE A 82 9.92 -8.82 8.86
C ILE A 82 8.84 -8.40 7.87
N VAL A 83 8.84 -7.12 7.47
CA VAL A 83 7.87 -6.60 6.50
C VAL A 83 8.04 -7.25 5.13
N LYS A 84 9.28 -7.49 4.69
CA LYS A 84 9.57 -8.23 3.46
C LYS A 84 9.05 -9.67 3.53
N GLY A 85 9.18 -10.33 4.68
CA GLY A 85 8.63 -11.68 4.90
C GLY A 85 7.10 -11.75 4.83
N LEU A 86 6.40 -10.63 5.00
CA LEU A 86 4.95 -10.50 4.95
C LEU A 86 4.44 -9.87 3.65
N GLU A 87 5.28 -9.80 2.62
CA GLU A 87 4.98 -9.12 1.36
C GLU A 87 3.66 -9.61 0.72
N THR A 88 3.42 -10.92 0.75
CA THR A 88 2.21 -11.54 0.18
C THR A 88 0.95 -11.09 0.93
N GLU A 89 0.98 -11.11 2.26
CA GLU A 89 -0.14 -10.70 3.11
C GLU A 89 -0.44 -9.20 2.97
N ILE A 90 0.61 -8.37 2.91
CA ILE A 90 0.50 -6.92 2.71
C ILE A 90 -0.09 -6.62 1.34
N SER A 91 0.45 -7.23 0.28
CA SER A 91 -0.05 -7.04 -1.09
C SER A 91 -1.49 -7.49 -1.23
N GLY A 92 -1.85 -8.62 -0.61
CA GLY A 92 -3.23 -9.11 -0.57
C GLY A 92 -4.18 -8.17 0.21
N ALA A 93 -3.74 -7.60 1.33
CA ALA A 93 -4.52 -6.63 2.10
C ALA A 93 -4.73 -5.31 1.33
N LEU A 94 -3.68 -4.80 0.67
CA LEU A 94 -3.74 -3.63 -0.19
C LEU A 94 -4.72 -3.85 -1.35
N ARG A 95 -4.65 -5.01 -2.02
CA ARG A 95 -5.57 -5.36 -3.10
C ARG A 95 -7.02 -5.33 -2.64
N ARG A 96 -7.34 -5.99 -1.53
CA ARG A 96 -8.71 -5.99 -0.97
C ARG A 96 -9.17 -4.59 -0.58
N SER A 97 -8.28 -3.76 -0.05
CA SER A 97 -8.58 -2.37 0.29
C SER A 97 -8.91 -1.55 -0.97
N LEU A 98 -8.12 -1.72 -2.04
CA LEU A 98 -8.37 -1.05 -3.32
C LEU A 98 -9.69 -1.50 -3.95
N GLU A 99 -9.97 -2.80 -3.99
CA GLU A 99 -11.26 -3.34 -4.46
C GLU A 99 -12.44 -2.73 -3.70
N LYS A 100 -12.35 -2.68 -2.36
CA LYS A 100 -13.40 -2.12 -1.51
C LYS A 100 -13.60 -0.62 -1.74
N ASN A 101 -12.52 0.15 -1.87
CA ASN A 101 -12.63 1.59 -2.08
C ASN A 101 -13.09 1.94 -3.49
N LEU A 102 -12.67 1.16 -4.49
CA LEU A 102 -13.18 1.31 -5.86
C LEU A 102 -14.68 1.06 -5.93
N ALA A 103 -15.18 0.00 -5.28
CA ALA A 103 -16.60 -0.27 -5.20
C ALA A 103 -17.38 0.94 -4.64
N LYS A 104 -16.90 1.57 -3.56
CA LYS A 104 -17.51 2.78 -2.98
C LYS A 104 -17.51 3.98 -3.91
N LEU A 105 -16.46 4.18 -4.71
CA LEU A 105 -16.41 5.29 -5.67
C LEU A 105 -17.42 5.12 -6.81
N CYS A 106 -17.85 3.89 -7.04
CA CYS A 106 -18.84 3.53 -8.05
C CYS A 106 -20.26 3.36 -7.49
N GLU A 107 -20.42 3.39 -6.17
CA GLU A 107 -21.72 3.53 -5.52
C GLU A 107 -22.23 4.96 -5.80
N LYS A 108 -23.43 5.05 -6.36
CA LYS A 108 -24.13 6.33 -6.63
C LYS A 108 -24.75 6.90 -5.36
#